data_AF-A0A7X3A5Y9-F1
#
_entry.id   AF-A0A7X3A5Y9-F1
#
_cell.length_a   1.000
_cell.length_b   1.000
_cell.length_c   1.000
_cell.angle_alpha   90.00
_cell.angle_beta   90.00
_cell.angle_gamma   90.00
#
_symmetry.space_group_name_H-M   'P 1'
#
loop_
_entity.id
_entity.type
_entity.pdbx_description
1 polymer ?
#
loop_
_entity_poly.entity_id
_entity_poly.type
_entity_poly.pdbx_seq_one_letter_code
_entity_poly.pdbx_strand_id
1 'polypeptide(L)'
;MEKRLTRTAMFFSVGFVFMVACAAAAFFFGLKLGTEKAEAAYEKEQLESEAAQVSTPYQQQDLVSFYHTVFLPYREFQSEWQKAINKLAQGQQSEAVSMLDGLSDLASRKRNDAASFDMQKSPLLGQAQANIINSLKQFEKASDKAVSLSKSAEGQQLIAAIGKEESYKSAVSNALAAQQSYYAAMMKWGASVDPEIPSDYTSTSIMEISQWKALPLIVKNKLMADQLNKRKQLMSFYPQDLTSRVDEFIKNGQQSSMKVRSVSAIVDLLINTKAVRYGDFIENKAALYDNEMLPQLPFYYQEIVN
;
A
#
# COMPACT_ATOMS: atom_id res chain seq x y z
N MET A 1 -42.45 -40.97 -27.81
CA MET A 1 -42.47 -40.75 -26.34
C MET A 1 -41.61 -39.52 -26.03
N GLU A 2 -42.21 -38.33 -26.03
CA GLU A 2 -41.51 -37.12 -25.59
C GLU A 2 -41.82 -36.86 -24.12
N LYS A 3 -40.92 -37.28 -23.23
CA LYS A 3 -40.98 -36.92 -21.81
C LYS A 3 -40.49 -35.48 -21.65
N ARG A 4 -41.39 -34.51 -21.70
CA ARG A 4 -41.10 -33.14 -21.26
C ARG A 4 -40.66 -33.16 -19.78
N LEU A 5 -39.47 -32.62 -19.49
CA LEU A 5 -39.00 -32.45 -18.13
C LEU A 5 -40.01 -31.59 -17.34
N THR A 6 -40.48 -32.12 -16.21
CA THR A 6 -41.31 -31.38 -15.25
C THR A 6 -40.56 -30.14 -14.77
N ARG A 7 -41.23 -28.98 -14.68
CA ARG A 7 -40.65 -27.68 -14.26
C ARG A 7 -39.75 -27.80 -13.02
N THR A 8 -40.10 -28.66 -12.08
CA THR A 8 -39.33 -28.95 -10.86
C THR A 8 -37.95 -29.55 -11.12
N ALA A 9 -37.83 -30.43 -12.12
CA ALA A 9 -36.55 -31.03 -12.51
C ALA A 9 -35.63 -30.02 -13.22
N MET A 10 -36.21 -29.03 -13.91
CA MET A 10 -35.47 -27.93 -14.54
C MET A 10 -34.91 -26.95 -13.49
N PHE A 11 -35.66 -26.67 -12.40
CA PHE A 11 -35.13 -25.88 -11.28
C PHE A 11 -34.03 -26.62 -10.52
N PHE A 12 -34.16 -27.94 -10.34
CA PHE A 12 -33.14 -28.74 -9.69
C PHE A 12 -31.83 -28.78 -10.49
N SER A 13 -31.91 -28.93 -11.82
CA SER A 13 -30.72 -28.93 -12.68
C SER A 13 -30.02 -27.56 -12.71
N VAL A 14 -30.79 -26.46 -12.76
CA VAL A 14 -30.21 -25.10 -12.71
C VAL A 14 -29.57 -24.82 -11.35
N GLY A 15 -30.22 -25.21 -10.25
CA GLY A 15 -29.65 -25.08 -8.91
C GLY A 15 -28.37 -25.89 -8.73
N PHE A 16 -28.32 -27.10 -9.28
CA PHE A 16 -27.12 -27.94 -9.26
C PHE A 16 -25.96 -27.32 -10.04
N VAL A 17 -26.22 -26.83 -11.26
CA VAL A 17 -25.20 -26.14 -12.08
C VAL A 17 -24.69 -24.88 -11.37
N PHE A 18 -25.57 -24.10 -10.75
CA PHE A 18 -25.19 -22.92 -9.98
C PHE A 18 -24.30 -23.27 -8.78
N MET A 19 -24.64 -24.33 -8.04
CA MET A 19 -23.84 -24.79 -6.90
C MET A 19 -22.44 -25.26 -7.33
N VAL A 20 -22.33 -25.98 -8.45
CA VAL A 20 -21.05 -26.40 -9.02
C VAL A 20 -20.21 -25.19 -9.47
N ALA A 21 -20.82 -24.17 -10.07
CA ALA A 21 -20.13 -22.94 -10.45
C ALA A 21 -19.59 -22.18 -9.23
N CYS A 22 -20.39 -22.06 -8.16
CA CYS A 22 -19.94 -21.45 -6.89
C CYS A 22 -18.81 -22.24 -6.22
N ALA A 23 -18.89 -23.58 -6.23
CA ALA A 23 -17.83 -24.43 -5.70
C ALA A 23 -16.52 -24.29 -6.49
N ALA A 24 -16.60 -24.21 -7.82
CA ALA A 24 -15.44 -23.96 -8.67
C ALA A 24 -14.83 -22.58 -8.39
N ALA A 25 -15.65 -21.52 -8.28
CA ALA A 25 -15.17 -20.18 -7.95
C ALA A 25 -14.46 -20.12 -6.59
N ALA A 26 -15.05 -20.75 -5.56
CA ALA A 26 -14.44 -20.84 -4.24
C ALA A 26 -13.14 -21.67 -4.26
N PHE A 27 -13.08 -22.73 -5.06
CA PHE A 27 -11.89 -23.56 -5.24
C PHE A 27 -10.75 -22.78 -5.91
N PHE A 28 -11.01 -22.08 -7.01
CA PHE A 28 -9.99 -21.26 -7.68
C PHE A 28 -9.54 -20.07 -6.82
N PHE A 29 -10.46 -19.44 -6.10
CA PHE A 29 -10.12 -18.37 -5.15
C PHE A 29 -9.25 -18.92 -3.99
N GLY A 30 -9.60 -20.07 -3.45
CA GLY A 30 -8.83 -20.75 -2.41
C GLY A 30 -7.45 -21.21 -2.89
N LEU A 31 -7.35 -21.70 -4.14
CA LEU A 31 -6.07 -22.05 -4.77
C LEU A 31 -5.17 -20.83 -4.91
N LYS A 32 -5.68 -19.71 -5.43
CA LYS A 32 -4.91 -18.47 -5.59
C LYS A 32 -4.37 -17.96 -4.26
N LEU A 33 -5.23 -17.94 -3.23
CA LEU A 33 -4.84 -17.53 -1.88
C LEU A 33 -3.84 -18.50 -1.24
N GLY A 34 -3.94 -19.78 -1.58
CA GLY A 34 -3.04 -20.84 -1.12
C GLY A 34 -1.66 -20.77 -1.77
N THR A 35 -1.59 -20.54 -3.09
CA THR A 35 -0.33 -20.38 -3.82
C THR A 35 0.39 -19.11 -3.40
N GLU A 36 -0.31 -17.98 -3.26
CA GLU A 36 0.29 -16.73 -2.78
C GLU A 36 0.89 -16.87 -1.37
N LYS A 37 0.22 -17.62 -0.48
CA LYS A 37 0.75 -17.91 0.87
C LYS A 37 1.89 -18.91 0.88
N ALA A 38 1.84 -19.92 0.01
CA ALA A 38 2.87 -20.95 -0.07
C ALA A 38 4.17 -20.39 -0.69
N GLU A 39 4.07 -19.59 -1.74
CA GLU A 39 5.20 -18.88 -2.34
C GLU A 39 5.82 -17.90 -1.33
N ALA A 40 4.99 -17.11 -0.65
CA ALA A 40 5.49 -16.20 0.39
C ALA A 40 6.16 -16.94 1.58
N ALA A 41 5.71 -18.16 1.91
CA ALA A 41 6.32 -18.97 2.97
C ALA A 41 7.65 -19.60 2.51
N TYR A 42 7.72 -20.11 1.28
CA TYR A 42 8.95 -20.66 0.71
C TYR A 42 10.02 -19.60 0.51
N GLU A 43 9.63 -18.43 -0.02
CA GLU A 43 10.52 -17.27 -0.13
C GLU A 43 11.01 -16.85 1.26
N LYS A 44 10.12 -16.78 2.26
CA LYS A 44 10.51 -16.46 3.64
C LYS A 44 11.53 -17.44 4.22
N GLU A 45 11.35 -18.75 4.04
CA GLU A 45 12.26 -19.77 4.58
C GLU A 45 13.64 -19.73 3.91
N GLN A 46 13.68 -19.49 2.59
CA GLN A 46 14.92 -19.28 1.87
C GLN A 46 15.64 -18.00 2.32
N LEU A 47 14.89 -16.91 2.52
CA LEU A 47 15.39 -15.64 3.02
C LEU A 47 15.85 -15.71 4.50
N GLU A 48 15.39 -16.65 5.31
CA GLU A 48 15.92 -16.86 6.67
C GLU A 48 17.28 -17.58 6.65
N SER A 49 17.49 -18.45 5.68
CA SER A 49 18.71 -19.26 5.54
C SER A 49 19.92 -18.49 4.98
N GLU A 50 19.69 -17.56 4.05
CA GLU A 50 20.75 -16.79 3.39
C GLU A 50 21.22 -15.57 4.23
N ALA A 51 20.37 -15.04 5.12
CA ALA A 51 20.69 -13.91 6.01
C ALA A 51 21.74 -14.21 7.10
N ALA A 52 22.27 -15.44 7.13
CA ALA A 52 23.31 -15.90 8.04
C ALA A 52 24.74 -15.61 7.54
N GLN A 53 24.94 -15.19 6.28
CA GLN A 53 26.27 -14.93 5.73
C GLN A 53 26.44 -13.46 5.29
N VAL A 54 27.28 -12.71 6.05
CA VAL A 54 27.77 -11.33 5.80
C VAL A 54 26.74 -10.20 6.08
N SER A 55 26.86 -9.62 7.28
CA SER A 55 25.97 -8.59 7.88
C SER A 55 26.23 -7.16 7.37
N THR A 56 25.86 -6.85 6.12
CA THR A 56 25.70 -5.46 5.69
C THR A 56 24.22 -5.11 5.70
N PRO A 57 23.78 -4.03 6.38
CA PRO A 57 22.36 -3.68 6.43
C PRO A 57 21.85 -3.23 5.06
N TYR A 58 20.55 -3.38 4.85
CA TYR A 58 19.81 -2.98 3.65
C TYR A 58 20.18 -3.76 2.40
N GLN A 59 20.49 -5.05 2.55
CA GLN A 59 20.64 -5.94 1.39
C GLN A 59 19.30 -6.11 0.67
N GLN A 60 19.34 -6.52 -0.60
CA GLN A 60 18.13 -6.79 -1.40
C GLN A 60 17.19 -7.75 -0.65
N GLN A 61 17.75 -8.78 -0.03
CA GLN A 61 17.04 -9.75 0.81
C GLN A 61 16.33 -9.10 2.00
N ASP A 62 16.95 -8.15 2.70
CA ASP A 62 16.30 -7.44 3.80
C ASP A 62 15.05 -6.68 3.32
N LEU A 63 15.15 -6.02 2.16
CA LEU A 63 14.03 -5.28 1.57
C LEU A 63 12.87 -6.19 1.15
N VAL A 64 13.19 -7.35 0.58
CA VAL A 64 12.21 -8.36 0.16
C VAL A 64 11.56 -9.02 1.37
N SER A 65 12.36 -9.44 2.35
CA SER A 65 11.86 -9.99 3.62
C SER A 65 10.91 -9.01 4.29
N PHE A 66 11.28 -7.73 4.38
CA PHE A 66 10.39 -6.69 4.91
C PHE A 66 9.11 -6.54 4.10
N TYR A 67 9.20 -6.61 2.76
CA TYR A 67 8.04 -6.52 1.89
C TYR A 67 6.99 -7.57 2.24
N HIS A 68 7.37 -8.84 2.27
CA HIS A 68 6.42 -9.94 2.47
C HIS A 68 5.96 -10.09 3.92
N THR A 69 6.83 -9.81 4.89
CA THR A 69 6.53 -10.07 6.31
C THR A 69 5.87 -8.89 7.02
N VAL A 70 6.10 -7.66 6.58
CA VAL A 70 5.62 -6.45 7.27
C VAL A 70 4.79 -5.58 6.35
N PHE A 71 5.32 -5.20 5.19
CA PHE A 71 4.70 -4.19 4.33
C PHE A 71 3.41 -4.70 3.67
N LEU A 72 3.44 -5.84 2.99
CA LEU A 72 2.31 -6.41 2.28
C LEU A 72 1.13 -6.73 3.23
N PRO A 73 1.33 -7.41 4.39
CA PRO A 73 0.26 -7.64 5.35
C PRO A 73 -0.38 -6.34 5.86
N TYR A 74 0.41 -5.28 6.06
CA TYR A 74 -0.10 -3.96 6.40
C TYR A 74 -0.91 -3.33 5.25
N ARG A 75 -0.45 -3.46 4.00
CA ARG A 75 -1.15 -2.93 2.81
C ARG A 75 -2.49 -3.60 2.58
N GLU A 76 -2.61 -4.90 2.85
CA GLU A 76 -3.89 -5.60 2.85
C GLU A 76 -4.86 -4.98 3.87
N PHE A 77 -4.41 -4.78 5.11
CA PHE A 77 -5.21 -4.09 6.13
C PHE A 77 -5.64 -2.68 5.67
N GLN A 78 -4.68 -1.90 5.16
CA GLN A 78 -4.95 -0.53 4.70
C GLN A 78 -5.99 -0.50 3.57
N SER A 79 -5.93 -1.46 2.64
CA SER A 79 -6.91 -1.62 1.56
C SER A 79 -8.32 -1.86 2.14
N GLU A 80 -8.46 -2.78 3.09
CA GLU A 80 -9.76 -3.05 3.74
C GLU A 80 -10.29 -1.84 4.52
N TRP A 81 -9.41 -1.12 5.21
CA TRP A 81 -9.76 0.15 5.86
C TRP A 81 -10.30 1.16 4.84
N GLN A 82 -9.58 1.38 3.73
CA GLN A 82 -10.02 2.32 2.70
C GLN A 82 -11.33 1.91 2.05
N LYS A 83 -11.56 0.61 1.83
CA LYS A 83 -12.85 0.09 1.35
C LYS A 83 -13.97 0.44 2.30
N ALA A 84 -13.81 0.22 3.61
CA ALA A 84 -14.81 0.59 4.61
C ALA A 84 -15.12 2.10 4.60
N ILE A 85 -14.10 2.96 4.52
CA ILE A 85 -14.30 4.41 4.42
C ILE A 85 -15.00 4.81 3.10
N ASN A 86 -14.67 4.17 1.98
CA ASN A 86 -15.33 4.42 0.71
C ASN A 86 -16.81 3.99 0.76
N LYS A 87 -17.13 2.88 1.41
CA LYS A 87 -18.50 2.41 1.65
C LYS A 87 -19.31 3.42 2.46
N LEU A 88 -18.73 4.00 3.52
CA LEU A 88 -19.34 5.12 4.25
C LEU A 88 -19.61 6.32 3.34
N ALA A 89 -18.64 6.70 2.50
CA ALA A 89 -18.78 7.83 1.59
C ALA A 89 -19.86 7.61 0.52
N GLN A 90 -20.13 6.34 0.17
CA GLN A 90 -21.19 5.93 -0.76
C GLN A 90 -22.56 5.76 -0.08
N GLY A 91 -22.68 6.03 1.22
CA GLY A 91 -23.91 5.86 1.99
C GLY A 91 -24.22 4.41 2.40
N GLN A 92 -23.29 3.48 2.22
CA GLN A 92 -23.45 2.06 2.58
C GLN A 92 -23.08 1.82 4.06
N GLN A 93 -23.79 2.50 4.97
CA GLN A 93 -23.47 2.57 6.40
C GLN A 93 -23.36 1.18 7.06
N SER A 94 -24.38 0.31 6.89
CA SER A 94 -24.43 -0.99 7.57
C SER A 94 -23.27 -1.90 7.15
N GLU A 95 -22.97 -1.98 5.86
CA GLU A 95 -21.83 -2.75 5.34
C GLU A 95 -20.51 -2.19 5.88
N ALA A 96 -20.33 -0.87 5.82
CA ALA A 96 -19.11 -0.23 6.29
C ALA A 96 -18.87 -0.41 7.79
N VAL A 97 -19.91 -0.32 8.63
CA VAL A 97 -19.78 -0.54 10.08
C VAL A 97 -19.42 -1.99 10.38
N SER A 98 -20.00 -2.96 9.65
CA SER A 98 -19.61 -4.36 9.79
C SER A 98 -18.15 -4.61 9.37
N MET A 99 -17.68 -3.92 8.32
CA MET A 99 -16.26 -3.98 7.94
C MET A 99 -15.37 -3.37 9.02
N LEU A 100 -15.71 -2.18 9.53
CA LEU A 100 -14.98 -1.50 10.60
C LEU A 100 -14.86 -2.37 11.85
N ASP A 101 -15.90 -3.09 12.22
CA ASP A 101 -15.87 -4.04 13.35
C ASP A 101 -14.81 -5.15 13.12
N GLY A 102 -14.83 -5.77 11.93
CA GLY A 102 -13.85 -6.80 11.56
C GLY A 102 -12.41 -6.27 11.37
N LEU A 103 -12.21 -4.96 11.18
CA LEU A 103 -10.88 -4.38 11.03
C LEU A 103 -10.08 -4.38 12.33
N SER A 104 -10.71 -4.40 13.49
CA SER A 104 -10.02 -4.50 14.78
C SER A 104 -9.26 -5.83 14.87
N ASP A 105 -9.94 -6.94 14.59
CA ASP A 105 -9.35 -8.28 14.54
C ASP A 105 -8.31 -8.41 13.41
N LEU A 106 -8.58 -7.84 12.23
CA LEU A 106 -7.62 -7.84 11.14
C LEU A 106 -6.33 -7.11 11.53
N ALA A 107 -6.44 -5.91 12.13
CA ALA A 107 -5.30 -5.14 12.59
C ALA A 107 -4.47 -5.92 13.62
N SER A 108 -5.13 -6.55 14.60
CA SER A 108 -4.48 -7.36 15.63
C SER A 108 -3.71 -8.55 15.03
N ARG A 109 -4.33 -9.29 14.10
CA ARG A 109 -3.65 -10.41 13.39
C ARG A 109 -2.43 -9.93 12.61
N LYS A 110 -2.60 -8.90 11.77
CA LYS A 110 -1.50 -8.36 10.95
C LYS A 110 -0.37 -7.77 11.79
N ARG A 111 -0.70 -7.23 12.97
CA ARG A 111 0.29 -6.75 13.94
C ARG A 111 1.14 -7.90 14.50
N ASN A 112 0.52 -9.02 14.83
CA ASN A 112 1.22 -10.21 15.32
C ASN A 112 2.09 -10.83 14.22
N ASP A 113 1.59 -10.89 12.98
CA ASP A 113 2.36 -11.34 11.83
C ASP A 113 3.60 -10.46 11.63
N ALA A 114 3.42 -9.13 11.63
CA ALA A 114 4.51 -8.17 11.48
C ALA A 114 5.53 -8.22 12.63
N ALA A 115 5.14 -8.67 13.83
CA ALA A 115 6.03 -8.81 14.99
C ALA A 115 6.79 -10.15 15.02
N SER A 116 6.44 -11.10 14.15
CA SER A 116 6.99 -12.46 14.16
C SER A 116 8.41 -12.58 13.59
N PHE A 117 8.93 -11.52 12.97
CA PHE A 117 10.24 -11.52 12.32
C PHE A 117 11.13 -10.43 12.91
N ASP A 118 12.42 -10.67 13.01
CA ASP A 118 13.38 -9.70 13.54
C ASP A 118 14.06 -8.91 12.40
N MET A 119 13.79 -7.60 12.32
CA MET A 119 14.41 -6.67 11.36
C MET A 119 15.58 -5.85 11.95
N GLN A 120 16.04 -6.15 13.17
CA GLN A 120 17.03 -5.32 13.90
C GLN A 120 18.38 -5.20 13.18
N LYS A 121 18.71 -6.10 12.25
CA LYS A 121 19.93 -6.00 11.42
C LYS A 121 19.93 -4.77 10.53
N SER A 122 18.76 -4.25 10.17
CA SER A 122 18.58 -3.10 9.27
C SER A 122 17.83 -1.98 9.99
N PRO A 123 18.52 -0.99 10.60
CA PRO A 123 17.90 -0.01 11.50
C PRO A 123 16.65 0.70 10.94
N LEU A 124 16.67 1.15 9.69
CA LEU A 124 15.50 1.78 9.06
C LEU A 124 14.33 0.80 8.85
N LEU A 125 14.61 -0.48 8.58
CA LEU A 125 13.58 -1.51 8.44
C LEU A 125 13.01 -1.90 9.81
N GLY A 126 13.85 -2.02 10.85
CA GLY A 126 13.40 -2.18 12.23
C GLY A 126 12.54 -1.01 12.71
N GLN A 127 12.92 0.22 12.37
CA GLN A 127 12.11 1.41 12.64
C GLN A 127 10.78 1.38 11.88
N ALA A 128 10.80 1.01 10.60
CA ALA A 128 9.59 0.88 9.80
C ALA A 128 8.64 -0.17 10.39
N GLN A 129 9.17 -1.32 10.81
CA GLN A 129 8.42 -2.40 11.44
C GLN A 129 7.78 -1.96 12.75
N ALA A 130 8.54 -1.33 13.65
CA ALA A 130 8.01 -0.82 14.92
C ALA A 130 6.88 0.18 14.69
N ASN A 131 7.03 1.06 13.70
CA ASN A 131 5.99 2.01 13.32
C ASN A 131 4.76 1.33 12.70
N ILE A 132 4.90 0.27 11.89
CA ILE A 132 3.77 -0.52 11.38
C ILE A 132 3.01 -1.20 12.53
N ILE A 133 3.73 -1.82 13.46
CA ILE A 133 3.14 -2.48 14.65
C ILE A 133 2.36 -1.47 15.48
N ASN A 134 2.93 -0.29 15.72
CA ASN A 134 2.27 0.80 16.43
C ASN A 134 1.07 1.35 15.66
N SER A 135 1.18 1.48 14.33
CA SER A 135 0.08 1.90 13.47
C SER A 135 -1.11 0.95 13.56
N LEU A 136 -0.88 -0.36 13.39
CA LEU A 136 -1.91 -1.38 13.48
C LEU A 136 -2.57 -1.42 14.86
N LYS A 137 -1.78 -1.30 15.94
CA LYS A 137 -2.31 -1.19 17.31
C LYS A 137 -3.23 0.02 17.50
N GLN A 138 -2.93 1.14 16.85
CA GLN A 138 -3.77 2.33 16.94
C GLN A 138 -4.98 2.25 16.02
N PHE A 139 -4.86 1.57 14.87
CA PHE A 139 -5.97 1.26 13.98
C PHE A 139 -6.98 0.30 14.59
N GLU A 140 -6.54 -0.67 15.38
CA GLU A 140 -7.40 -1.55 16.19
C GLU A 140 -8.35 -0.69 17.05
N LYS A 141 -7.77 0.21 17.87
CA LYS A 141 -8.53 1.15 18.70
C LYS A 141 -9.40 2.11 17.88
N ALA A 142 -8.91 2.59 16.74
CA ALA A 142 -9.65 3.48 15.87
C ALA A 142 -10.86 2.79 15.24
N SER A 143 -10.76 1.50 14.93
CA SER A 143 -11.83 0.66 14.39
C SER A 143 -12.94 0.50 15.44
N ASP A 144 -12.61 0.10 16.67
CA ASP A 144 -13.58 -0.03 17.77
C ASP A 144 -14.30 1.30 18.05
N LYS A 145 -13.52 2.40 18.02
CA LYS A 145 -14.06 3.74 18.21
C LYS A 145 -14.98 4.16 17.07
N ALA A 146 -14.65 3.83 15.82
CA ALA A 146 -15.49 4.09 14.66
C ALA A 146 -16.85 3.38 14.77
N VAL A 147 -16.87 2.12 15.19
CA VAL A 147 -18.11 1.37 15.46
C VAL A 147 -18.92 2.06 16.56
N SER A 148 -18.30 2.49 17.66
CA SER A 148 -18.99 3.23 18.71
C SER A 148 -19.59 4.56 18.21
N LEU A 149 -18.82 5.34 17.45
CA LEU A 149 -19.24 6.62 16.87
C LEU A 149 -20.41 6.46 15.88
N SER A 150 -20.45 5.33 15.16
CA SER A 150 -21.51 5.02 14.18
C SER A 150 -22.92 4.99 14.76
N LYS A 151 -23.05 4.86 16.10
CA LYS A 151 -24.33 4.94 16.80
C LYS A 151 -24.92 6.36 16.84
N SER A 152 -24.11 7.37 16.53
CA SER A 152 -24.45 8.79 16.66
C SER A 152 -24.10 9.63 15.43
N ALA A 153 -23.40 9.05 14.45
CA ALA A 153 -22.97 9.73 13.23
C ALA A 153 -23.00 8.75 12.04
N GLU A 154 -23.32 9.27 10.85
CA GLU A 154 -23.44 8.47 9.64
C GLU A 154 -22.66 9.08 8.47
N GLY A 155 -22.31 8.25 7.48
CA GLY A 155 -21.68 8.66 6.23
C GLY A 155 -20.51 9.62 6.44
N GLN A 156 -20.59 10.82 5.84
CA GLN A 156 -19.53 11.82 5.91
C GLN A 156 -19.30 12.37 7.33
N GLN A 157 -20.33 12.43 8.17
CA GLN A 157 -20.19 12.87 9.56
C GLN A 157 -19.38 11.85 10.37
N LEU A 158 -19.62 10.55 10.13
CA LEU A 158 -18.84 9.49 10.75
C LEU A 158 -17.38 9.52 10.29
N ILE A 159 -17.13 9.66 8.98
CA ILE A 159 -15.77 9.80 8.44
C ILE A 159 -15.04 10.98 9.10
N ALA A 160 -15.70 12.13 9.21
CA ALA A 160 -15.12 13.31 9.86
C ALA A 160 -14.88 13.09 11.36
N ALA A 161 -15.74 12.34 12.05
CA ALA A 161 -15.56 11.99 13.46
C ALA A 161 -14.35 11.06 13.65
N ILE A 162 -14.22 9.99 12.84
CA ILE A 162 -13.06 9.10 12.83
C ILE A 162 -11.77 9.90 12.59
N GLY A 163 -11.77 10.82 11.63
CA GLY A 163 -10.62 11.69 11.33
C GLY A 163 -10.17 12.58 12.49
N LYS A 164 -11.03 12.82 13.49
CA LYS A 164 -10.70 13.60 14.69
C LYS A 164 -10.13 12.75 15.82
N GLU A 165 -10.38 11.44 15.82
CA GLU A 165 -9.91 10.52 16.86
C GLU A 165 -8.39 10.45 16.91
N GLU A 166 -7.86 10.49 18.14
CA GLU A 166 -6.41 10.50 18.36
C GLU A 166 -5.76 9.18 17.95
N SER A 167 -6.45 8.05 18.18
CA SER A 167 -6.00 6.73 17.73
C SER A 167 -5.82 6.70 16.21
N TYR A 168 -6.78 7.21 15.45
CA TYR A 168 -6.68 7.27 13.98
C TYR A 168 -5.52 8.16 13.53
N LYS A 169 -5.39 9.37 14.08
CA LYS A 169 -4.28 10.28 13.75
C LYS A 169 -2.91 9.67 14.06
N SER A 170 -2.78 9.07 15.24
CA SER A 170 -1.57 8.36 15.65
C SER A 170 -1.28 7.17 14.72
N ALA A 171 -2.30 6.42 14.30
CA ALA A 171 -2.16 5.31 13.38
C ALA A 171 -1.61 5.78 12.02
N VAL A 172 -2.24 6.81 11.43
CA VAL A 172 -1.80 7.42 10.18
C VAL A 172 -0.38 7.97 10.28
N SER A 173 -0.03 8.68 11.35
CA SER A 173 1.32 9.22 11.51
C SER A 173 2.38 8.11 11.58
N ASN A 174 2.10 7.03 12.33
CA ASN A 174 3.01 5.89 12.40
C ASN A 174 3.13 5.17 11.05
N ALA A 175 2.03 4.95 10.34
CA ALA A 175 2.03 4.36 9.00
C ALA A 175 2.93 5.14 8.02
N LEU A 176 2.79 6.47 8.00
CA LEU A 176 3.55 7.33 7.10
C LEU A 176 5.03 7.41 7.50
N ALA A 177 5.34 7.39 8.80
CA ALA A 177 6.71 7.29 9.28
C ALA A 177 7.36 5.94 8.90
N ALA A 178 6.60 4.85 8.94
CA ALA A 178 7.07 3.55 8.48
C ALA A 178 7.36 3.55 6.98
N GLN A 179 6.44 4.09 6.18
CA GLN A 179 6.62 4.25 4.74
C GLN A 179 7.88 5.07 4.44
N GLN A 180 8.05 6.21 5.10
CA GLN A 180 9.25 7.03 4.95
C GLN A 180 10.54 6.25 5.25
N SER A 181 10.55 5.48 6.34
CA SER A 181 11.70 4.66 6.74
C SER A 181 12.00 3.55 5.73
N TYR A 182 10.97 2.91 5.17
CA TYR A 182 11.13 1.85 4.19
C TYR A 182 11.71 2.36 2.85
N TYR A 183 11.21 3.50 2.35
CA TYR A 183 11.77 4.11 1.14
C TYR A 183 13.18 4.68 1.37
N ALA A 184 13.49 5.17 2.57
CA ALA A 184 14.85 5.53 2.95
C ALA A 184 15.78 4.31 2.96
N ALA A 185 15.31 3.15 3.42
CA ALA A 185 16.07 1.90 3.36
C ALA A 185 16.35 1.46 1.90
N MET A 186 15.36 1.61 1.00
CA MET A 186 15.57 1.36 -0.43
C MET A 186 16.64 2.29 -1.01
N MET A 187 16.65 3.57 -0.64
CA MET A 187 17.69 4.50 -1.09
C MET A 187 19.09 4.13 -0.55
N LYS A 188 19.18 3.65 0.70
CA LYS A 188 20.43 3.11 1.26
C LYS A 188 20.92 1.89 0.48
N TRP A 189 20.02 0.99 0.12
CA TRP A 189 20.31 -0.12 -0.79
C TRP A 189 20.80 0.39 -2.15
N GLY A 190 20.13 1.38 -2.73
CA GLY A 190 20.49 1.94 -4.03
C GLY A 190 21.92 2.48 -4.04
N ALA A 191 22.29 3.24 -3.01
CA ALA A 191 23.66 3.76 -2.84
C ALA A 191 24.73 2.69 -2.62
N SER A 192 24.33 1.47 -2.22
CA SER A 192 25.25 0.32 -2.10
C SER A 192 25.53 -0.37 -3.43
N VAL A 193 24.62 -0.23 -4.40
CA VAL A 193 24.71 -0.84 -5.73
C VAL A 193 25.26 0.15 -6.76
N ASP A 194 24.83 1.41 -6.66
CA ASP A 194 25.24 2.50 -7.55
C ASP A 194 25.78 3.69 -6.73
N PRO A 195 27.09 4.00 -6.84
CA PRO A 195 27.71 5.13 -6.14
C PRO A 195 27.17 6.52 -6.53
N GLU A 196 26.51 6.66 -7.68
CA GLU A 196 25.89 7.93 -8.10
C GLU A 196 24.60 8.23 -7.31
N ILE A 197 24.02 7.21 -6.67
CA ILE A 197 22.84 7.36 -5.83
C ILE A 197 23.28 7.82 -4.43
N PRO A 198 22.78 8.97 -3.93
CA PRO A 198 23.13 9.44 -2.60
C PRO A 198 22.53 8.52 -1.54
N SER A 199 23.35 8.14 -0.55
CA SER A 199 22.87 7.31 0.57
C SER A 199 21.88 8.03 1.49
N ASP A 200 21.85 9.35 1.47
CA ASP A 200 20.85 10.17 2.15
C ASP A 200 20.50 11.38 1.29
N TYR A 201 19.24 11.77 1.30
CA TYR A 201 18.75 12.91 0.55
C TYR A 201 17.57 13.54 1.28
N THR A 202 17.69 14.83 1.58
CA THR A 202 16.60 15.63 2.14
C THR A 202 16.33 16.80 1.20
N SER A 203 15.07 16.99 0.83
CA SER A 203 14.67 18.12 -0.02
C SER A 203 14.94 19.45 0.65
N THR A 204 15.36 20.44 -0.13
CA THR A 204 15.23 21.85 0.23
C THR A 204 13.75 22.23 0.43
N SER A 205 13.49 23.32 1.17
CA SER A 205 12.13 23.77 1.49
C SER A 205 11.25 24.04 0.26
N ILE A 206 11.87 24.45 -0.84
CA ILE A 206 11.27 24.57 -2.17
C ILE A 206 12.17 23.79 -3.12
N MET A 207 11.60 22.77 -3.77
CA MET A 207 12.28 21.98 -4.80
C MET A 207 11.85 22.47 -6.18
N GLU A 208 12.82 22.99 -6.93
CA GLU A 208 12.63 23.43 -8.31
C GLU A 208 12.47 22.22 -9.23
N ILE A 209 11.71 22.39 -10.30
CA ILE A 209 11.44 21.33 -11.28
C ILE A 209 12.73 20.86 -11.97
N SER A 210 13.69 21.76 -12.19
CA SER A 210 15.00 21.42 -12.76
C SER A 210 15.79 20.48 -11.85
N GLN A 211 15.77 20.72 -10.53
CA GLN A 211 16.45 19.87 -9.55
C GLN A 211 15.80 18.48 -9.51
N TRP A 212 14.48 18.43 -9.51
CA TRP A 212 13.73 17.16 -9.52
C TRP A 212 14.05 16.28 -10.71
N LYS A 213 14.15 16.86 -11.91
CA LYS A 213 14.47 16.13 -13.14
C LYS A 213 15.82 15.43 -13.10
N ALA A 214 16.77 15.94 -12.32
CA ALA A 214 18.11 15.38 -12.19
C ALA A 214 18.22 14.26 -11.17
N LEU A 215 17.17 13.98 -10.40
CA LEU A 215 17.20 12.96 -9.35
C LEU A 215 16.88 11.56 -9.93
N PRO A 216 17.57 10.51 -9.47
CA PRO A 216 17.20 9.14 -9.80
C PRO A 216 15.86 8.77 -9.17
N LEU A 217 15.15 7.81 -9.77
CA LEU A 217 13.80 7.41 -9.36
C LEU A 217 13.72 6.99 -7.89
N ILE A 218 14.73 6.29 -7.38
CA ILE A 218 14.74 5.83 -5.98
C ILE A 218 14.73 7.00 -4.98
N VAL A 219 15.42 8.09 -5.31
CA VAL A 219 15.44 9.32 -4.50
C VAL A 219 14.09 10.03 -4.62
N LYS A 220 13.53 10.13 -5.83
CA LYS A 220 12.18 10.69 -6.05
C LYS A 220 11.10 9.96 -5.25
N ASN A 221 11.13 8.62 -5.21
CA ASN A 221 10.19 7.82 -4.45
C ASN A 221 10.28 8.08 -2.94
N LYS A 222 11.51 8.16 -2.41
CA LYS A 222 11.74 8.56 -1.01
C LYS A 222 11.19 9.96 -0.72
N LEU A 223 11.43 10.91 -1.61
CA LEU A 223 10.89 12.26 -1.47
C LEU A 223 9.36 12.29 -1.49
N MET A 224 8.71 11.45 -2.30
CA MET A 224 7.25 11.34 -2.29
C MET A 224 6.73 10.74 -0.98
N ALA A 225 7.43 9.77 -0.39
CA ALA A 225 7.12 9.30 0.95
C ALA A 225 7.25 10.41 2.02
N ASP A 226 8.29 11.26 1.93
CA ASP A 226 8.44 12.44 2.80
C ASP A 226 7.26 13.43 2.62
N GLN A 227 6.84 13.68 1.38
CA GLN A 227 5.73 14.57 1.06
C GLN A 227 4.39 14.07 1.62
N LEU A 228 4.14 12.75 1.56
CA LEU A 228 2.94 12.14 2.14
C LEU A 228 2.97 12.23 3.67
N ASN A 229 4.12 11.95 4.31
CA ASN A 229 4.26 12.08 5.76
C ASN A 229 4.06 13.53 6.24
N LYS A 230 4.58 14.52 5.49
CA LYS A 230 4.38 15.95 5.77
C LYS A 230 2.89 16.34 5.76
N ARG A 231 2.10 15.75 4.85
CA ARG A 231 0.67 16.02 4.71
C ARG A 231 -0.21 15.23 5.67
N LYS A 232 0.34 14.19 6.33
CA LYS A 232 -0.41 13.30 7.23
C LYS A 232 -1.63 12.67 6.55
N GLN A 233 -1.50 12.37 5.26
CA GLN A 233 -2.57 11.77 4.46
C GLN A 233 -2.23 10.34 4.10
N LEU A 234 -3.05 9.40 4.60
CA LEU A 234 -2.96 8.01 4.22
C LEU A 234 -3.63 7.82 2.85
N MET A 235 -2.82 7.57 1.81
CA MET A 235 -3.29 7.44 0.43
C MET A 235 -3.37 5.97 0.01
N SER A 236 -4.28 5.65 -0.91
CA SER A 236 -4.44 4.29 -1.45
C SER A 236 -3.33 3.88 -2.41
N PHE A 237 -2.64 4.84 -3.02
CA PHE A 237 -1.52 4.62 -3.93
C PHE A 237 -0.17 4.56 -3.19
N TYR A 238 0.88 4.17 -3.91
CA TYR A 238 2.26 4.16 -3.41
C TYR A 238 3.02 5.45 -3.78
N PRO A 239 4.12 5.78 -3.06
CA PRO A 239 4.99 6.90 -3.39
C PRO A 239 5.46 6.91 -4.84
N GLN A 240 5.76 5.75 -5.43
CA GLN A 240 6.14 5.67 -6.84
C GLN A 240 5.02 6.02 -7.82
N ASP A 241 3.75 5.78 -7.46
CA ASP A 241 2.61 6.21 -8.27
C ASP A 241 2.51 7.74 -8.28
N LEU A 242 2.75 8.37 -7.12
CA LEU A 242 2.81 9.83 -7.04
C LEU A 242 4.02 10.37 -7.82
N THR A 243 5.18 9.71 -7.73
CA THR A 243 6.38 10.06 -8.50
C THR A 243 6.10 10.03 -10.01
N SER A 244 5.47 8.95 -10.50
CA SER A 244 5.17 8.80 -11.94
C SER A 244 4.24 9.89 -12.43
N ARG A 245 3.19 10.23 -11.67
CA ARG A 245 2.28 11.32 -12.02
C ARG A 245 2.94 12.69 -11.99
N VAL A 246 3.87 12.94 -11.06
CA VAL A 246 4.66 14.19 -11.05
C VAL A 246 5.55 14.27 -12.29
N ASP A 247 6.27 13.20 -12.62
CA ASP A 247 7.15 13.16 -13.81
C ASP A 247 6.34 13.28 -15.11
N GLU A 248 5.19 12.63 -15.21
CA GLU A 248 4.29 12.73 -16.35
C GLU A 248 3.73 14.16 -16.51
N PHE A 249 3.30 14.78 -15.40
CA PHE A 249 2.82 16.17 -15.38
C PHE A 249 3.90 17.13 -15.90
N ILE A 250 5.15 16.92 -15.49
CA ILE A 250 6.31 17.72 -15.91
C ILE A 250 6.68 17.45 -17.39
N LYS A 251 6.66 16.18 -17.82
CA LYS A 251 6.98 15.75 -19.19
C LYS A 251 5.98 16.33 -20.19
N ASN A 252 4.69 16.36 -19.83
CA ASN A 252 3.62 16.89 -20.67
C ASN A 252 3.53 18.42 -20.67
N GLY A 253 4.41 19.13 -19.96
CA GLY A 253 4.44 20.59 -19.94
C GLY A 253 3.28 21.24 -19.16
N GLN A 254 2.52 20.46 -18.39
CA GLN A 254 1.34 20.94 -17.66
C GLN A 254 1.70 22.00 -16.60
N GLN A 255 2.91 21.92 -16.04
CA GLN A 255 3.47 22.92 -15.13
C GLN A 255 3.52 24.32 -15.73
N SER A 256 3.85 24.43 -17.01
CA SER A 256 3.96 25.72 -17.71
C SER A 256 2.58 26.31 -17.96
N SER A 257 1.66 25.47 -18.45
CA SER A 257 0.27 25.85 -18.72
C SER A 257 -0.47 26.29 -17.44
N MET A 258 -0.21 25.61 -16.32
CA MET A 258 -0.83 25.89 -15.02
C MET A 258 -0.03 26.86 -14.15
N LYS A 259 1.10 27.38 -14.64
CA LYS A 259 2.02 28.30 -13.93
C LYS A 259 2.50 27.74 -12.57
N VAL A 260 2.61 26.42 -12.44
CA VAL A 260 3.12 25.73 -11.26
C VAL A 260 4.63 25.62 -11.36
N ARG A 261 5.36 26.10 -10.35
CA ARG A 261 6.83 26.24 -10.42
C ARG A 261 7.63 25.26 -9.56
N SER A 262 7.01 24.61 -8.59
CA SER A 262 7.69 23.72 -7.65
C SER A 262 7.04 22.34 -7.60
N VAL A 263 7.85 21.33 -7.27
CA VAL A 263 7.36 19.95 -7.13
C VAL A 263 6.29 19.84 -6.04
N SER A 264 6.47 20.51 -4.90
CA SER A 264 5.48 20.48 -3.82
C SER A 264 4.12 21.01 -4.27
N ALA A 265 4.08 22.05 -5.11
CA ALA A 265 2.82 22.58 -5.64
C ALA A 265 2.18 21.63 -6.66
N ILE A 266 2.97 20.89 -7.47
CA ILE A 266 2.45 19.82 -8.34
C ILE A 266 1.86 18.70 -7.48
N VAL A 267 2.55 18.27 -6.43
CA VAL A 267 2.07 17.25 -5.50
C VAL A 267 0.76 17.68 -4.82
N ASP A 268 0.68 18.91 -4.34
CA ASP A 268 -0.55 19.46 -3.73
C ASP A 268 -1.71 19.44 -4.72
N LEU A 269 -1.47 19.88 -5.95
CA LEU A 269 -2.47 19.84 -7.01
C LEU A 269 -2.95 18.40 -7.23
N LEU A 270 -2.04 17.47 -7.51
CA LEU A 270 -2.34 16.08 -7.85
C LEU A 270 -3.12 15.36 -6.74
N ILE A 271 -2.71 15.54 -5.48
CA ILE A 271 -3.39 14.94 -4.31
C ILE A 271 -4.79 15.54 -4.15
N ASN A 272 -4.91 16.86 -4.17
CA ASN A 272 -6.20 17.54 -3.94
C ASN A 272 -7.21 17.27 -5.05
N THR A 273 -6.75 17.09 -6.29
CA THR A 273 -7.61 16.71 -7.43
C THR A 273 -7.84 15.20 -7.56
N LYS A 274 -7.26 14.39 -6.66
CA LYS A 274 -7.29 12.91 -6.74
C LYS A 274 -6.82 12.38 -8.11
N ALA A 275 -5.80 13.02 -8.67
CA ALA A 275 -5.26 12.72 -10.00
C ALA A 275 -4.16 11.65 -9.99
N VAL A 276 -3.99 10.97 -8.85
CA VAL A 276 -3.05 9.87 -8.64
C VAL A 276 -3.85 8.65 -8.22
N ARG A 277 -3.63 7.53 -8.89
CA ARG A 277 -4.27 6.25 -8.68
C ARG A 277 -3.23 5.19 -8.36
N TYR A 278 -3.69 4.14 -7.72
CA TYR A 278 -2.88 2.95 -7.53
C TYR A 278 -2.54 2.37 -8.91
N GLY A 279 -1.26 2.10 -9.18
CA GLY A 279 -0.82 1.51 -10.43
C GLY A 279 -0.33 2.49 -11.48
N ASP A 280 -0.47 3.81 -11.26
CA ASP A 280 0.04 4.85 -12.16
C ASP A 280 1.55 4.71 -12.40
N PHE A 281 2.30 4.12 -11.48
CA PHE A 281 3.71 3.80 -11.69
C PHE A 281 3.89 2.72 -12.77
N ILE A 282 3.17 1.60 -12.65
CA ILE A 282 3.27 0.46 -13.56
C ILE A 282 2.87 0.88 -14.98
N GLU A 283 1.78 1.63 -15.12
CA GLU A 283 1.30 2.12 -16.43
C GLU A 283 2.35 3.00 -17.14
N ASN A 284 3.07 3.82 -16.37
CA ASN A 284 4.06 4.76 -16.90
C ASN A 284 5.49 4.22 -16.93
N LYS A 285 5.74 3.04 -16.34
CA LYS A 285 7.10 2.51 -16.13
C LYS A 285 7.89 2.44 -17.43
N ALA A 286 7.30 1.81 -18.46
CA ALA A 286 7.96 1.65 -19.75
C ALA A 286 8.24 2.99 -20.46
N ALA A 287 7.41 4.01 -20.24
CA ALA A 287 7.54 5.29 -20.92
C ALA A 287 8.48 6.29 -20.21
N LEU A 288 8.76 6.07 -18.92
CA LEU A 288 9.47 7.01 -18.07
C LEU A 288 10.76 6.44 -17.45
N TYR A 289 10.85 5.12 -17.21
CA TYR A 289 11.78 4.54 -16.26
C TYR A 289 12.48 3.25 -16.75
N ASP A 290 12.57 3.03 -18.06
CA ASP A 290 13.16 1.81 -18.64
C ASP A 290 14.58 1.49 -18.14
N ASN A 291 15.37 2.53 -17.81
CA ASN A 291 16.77 2.38 -17.39
C ASN A 291 17.00 2.71 -15.91
N GLU A 292 15.94 2.85 -15.12
CA GLU A 292 16.07 3.18 -13.69
C GLU A 292 16.41 1.93 -12.87
N MET A 293 17.39 2.06 -11.97
CA MET A 293 17.73 0.99 -11.04
C MET A 293 16.74 0.94 -9.88
N LEU A 294 16.09 -0.20 -9.69
CA LEU A 294 15.08 -0.41 -8.65
C LEU A 294 15.33 -1.70 -7.86
N PRO A 295 15.04 -1.69 -6.53
CA PRO A 295 15.02 -2.93 -5.75
C PRO A 295 14.10 -3.97 -6.39
N GLN A 296 14.44 -5.24 -6.29
CA GLN A 296 13.60 -6.36 -6.77
C GLN A 296 12.39 -6.59 -5.84
N LEU A 297 11.48 -5.62 -5.81
CA LEU A 297 10.27 -5.64 -4.98
C LEU A 297 9.02 -5.78 -5.86
N PRO A 298 8.04 -6.63 -5.47
CA PRO A 298 6.92 -6.95 -6.36
C PRO A 298 6.14 -5.73 -6.87
N PHE A 299 5.92 -4.68 -6.07
CA PHE A 299 5.22 -3.47 -6.53
C PHE A 299 5.92 -2.66 -7.63
N TYR A 300 7.15 -3.00 -8.00
CA TYR A 300 7.87 -2.37 -9.11
C TYR A 300 7.76 -3.18 -10.41
N TYR A 301 7.33 -4.44 -10.35
CA TYR A 301 7.38 -5.36 -11.49
C TYR A 301 6.07 -6.13 -11.73
N GLN A 302 5.14 -6.15 -10.78
CA GLN A 302 3.84 -6.77 -10.97
C GLN A 302 3.02 -5.98 -11.99
N GLU A 303 2.63 -6.64 -13.07
CA GLU A 303 1.66 -6.11 -14.03
C GLU A 303 0.27 -6.11 -13.38
N ILE A 304 -0.51 -5.06 -13.63
CA ILE A 304 -1.90 -5.02 -13.21
C ILE A 304 -2.66 -6.02 -14.08
N VAL A 305 -2.94 -7.20 -13.52
CA VAL A 305 -3.88 -8.14 -14.14
C VAL A 305 -5.28 -7.53 -13.98
N ASN A 306 -5.77 -6.92 -15.06
CA ASN A 306 -7.12 -6.39 -15.18
C ASN A 306 -8.18 -7.50 -15.12
#